data_AF-A0A158CHC7-F1
#
_entry.id   AF-A0A158CHC7-F1
#
_cell.length_a   1.000
_cell.length_b   1.000
_cell.length_c   1.000
_cell.angle_alpha   90.00
_cell.angle_beta   90.00
_cell.angle_gamma   90.00
#
_symmetry.space_group_name_H-M   'P 1'
#
loop_
_entity.id
_entity.type
_entity.pdbx_description
1 polymer ?
#
loop_
_entity_poly.entity_id
_entity_poly.type
_entity_poly.pdbx_seq_one_letter_code
_entity_poly.pdbx_strand_id
1 'polypeptide(L)'
;MNMANTLPGFEVPLHRSLTEPILLGGAPRTVAIANGTLAAAVGLGMQLWLPGLALWIVGHSLAVWGARVDPQFMQVFAKHLRHKPLLDV
;
A
#
# COMPACT_ATOMS: atom_id res chain seq x y z
N MET A 1 39.23 2.92 0.61
CA MET A 1 38.59 1.72 0.02
C MET A 1 38.51 0.67 1.12
N ASN A 2 37.33 0.44 1.70
CA ASN A 2 37.18 -0.48 2.83
C ASN A 2 37.14 -1.94 2.34
N MET A 3 38.18 -2.70 2.70
CA MET A 3 38.34 -4.15 2.44
C MET A 3 37.52 -5.01 3.42
N ALA A 4 36.23 -4.71 3.60
CA ALA A 4 35.32 -5.59 4.32
C ALA A 4 34.75 -6.64 3.34
N ASN A 5 35.62 -7.59 2.99
CA ASN A 5 35.31 -9.02 2.86
C ASN A 5 33.97 -9.42 2.18
N THR A 6 33.92 -9.37 0.86
CA THR A 6 33.02 -10.19 0.03
C THR A 6 33.45 -11.66 0.14
N LEU A 7 32.91 -12.41 1.11
CA LEU A 7 33.15 -13.85 1.23
C LEU A 7 32.47 -14.57 0.06
N PRO A 8 33.22 -15.28 -0.82
CA PRO A 8 32.62 -15.97 -1.96
C PRO A 8 31.62 -17.03 -1.48
N GLY A 9 30.37 -16.92 -1.94
CA GLY A 9 29.27 -17.84 -1.59
C GLY A 9 28.35 -17.40 -0.45
N PHE A 10 28.60 -16.25 0.20
CA PHE A 10 27.72 -15.68 1.23
C PHE A 10 26.81 -14.53 0.72
N GLU A 11 26.95 -14.15 -0.55
CA GLU A 11 26.10 -13.15 -1.21
C GLU A 11 25.28 -13.80 -2.32
N VAL A 12 23.96 -13.56 -2.31
CA VAL A 12 23.03 -14.02 -3.35
C VAL A 12 22.33 -12.79 -3.94
N PRO A 13 22.24 -12.66 -5.28
CA PRO A 13 21.53 -11.55 -5.89
C PRO A 13 20.05 -11.58 -5.52
N LEU A 14 19.60 -10.59 -4.74
CA LEU A 14 18.21 -10.42 -4.35
C LEU A 14 17.48 -9.53 -5.35
N HIS A 15 16.41 -10.04 -5.93
CA HIS A 15 15.60 -9.25 -6.84
C HIS A 15 14.79 -8.22 -6.06
N ARG A 16 14.80 -6.97 -6.53
CA ARG A 16 14.06 -5.87 -5.90
C ARG A 16 12.56 -6.16 -5.78
N SER A 17 11.99 -6.93 -6.72
CA SER A 17 10.60 -7.41 -6.69
C SER A 17 10.22 -8.22 -5.44
N LEU A 18 11.20 -8.82 -4.73
CA LEU A 18 10.96 -9.59 -3.51
C LEU A 18 10.86 -8.71 -2.26
N THR A 19 11.35 -7.48 -2.32
CA THR A 19 11.48 -6.58 -1.15
C THR A 19 10.74 -5.27 -1.32
N GLU A 20 10.51 -4.83 -2.55
CA GLU A 20 9.81 -3.59 -2.84
C GLU A 20 8.28 -3.80 -2.82
N PRO A 21 7.54 -2.86 -2.20
CA PRO A 21 6.08 -2.89 -2.21
C PRO A 21 5.49 -2.74 -3.62
N ILE A 22 4.47 -3.54 -3.92
CA ILE A 22 3.75 -3.50 -5.20
C ILE A 22 2.76 -2.33 -5.20
N LEU A 23 3.12 -1.28 -5.93
CA LEU A 23 2.28 -0.11 -6.14
C LEU A 23 1.48 -0.23 -7.45
N LEU A 24 0.25 0.25 -7.45
CA LEU A 24 -0.63 0.40 -8.61
C LEU A 24 -0.92 1.89 -8.80
N GLY A 25 -0.31 2.52 -9.80
CA GLY A 25 -0.46 3.96 -10.04
C GLY A 25 0.07 4.85 -8.90
N GLY A 26 0.99 4.34 -8.08
CA GLY A 26 1.52 5.04 -6.91
C GLY A 26 0.77 4.78 -5.60
N ALA A 27 -0.32 4.02 -5.60
CA ALA A 27 -1.03 3.57 -4.40
C ALA A 27 -0.72 2.09 -4.09
N PRO A 28 -0.81 1.62 -2.84
CA PRO A 28 -0.63 0.19 -2.56
C PRO A 28 -1.76 -0.61 -3.20
N ARG A 29 -1.41 -1.70 -3.90
CA ARG A 29 -2.36 -2.51 -4.70
C ARG A 29 -3.64 -2.85 -3.95
N THR A 30 -3.55 -3.28 -2.70
CA THR A 30 -4.72 -3.67 -1.89
C THR A 30 -5.69 -2.52 -1.67
N VAL A 31 -5.19 -1.32 -1.40
CA VAL A 31 -6.02 -0.11 -1.19
C VAL A 31 -6.65 0.33 -2.50
N ALA A 32 -5.88 0.33 -3.59
CA ALA A 32 -6.38 0.72 -4.90
C ALA A 32 -7.53 -0.20 -5.36
N ILE A 33 -7.39 -1.53 -5.15
CA ILE A 33 -8.45 -2.49 -5.46
C ILE A 33 -9.67 -2.24 -4.56
N ALA A 34 -9.49 -2.16 -3.24
CA ALA A 34 -10.61 -1.96 -2.32
C ALA A 34 -11.38 -0.67 -2.61
N ASN A 35 -10.67 0.44 -2.86
CA ASN A 35 -11.28 1.71 -3.23
C ASN A 35 -12.00 1.64 -4.59
N GLY A 36 -11.38 0.99 -5.59
CA GLY A 36 -12.00 0.78 -6.90
C GLY A 36 -13.28 -0.06 -6.81
N THR A 37 -13.29 -1.11 -5.99
CA THR A 37 -14.49 -1.94 -5.76
C THR A 37 -15.59 -1.15 -5.05
N LEU A 38 -15.26 -0.39 -4.00
CA LEU A 38 -16.23 0.45 -3.31
C LEU A 38 -16.83 1.51 -4.23
N ALA A 39 -15.98 2.19 -5.01
CA ALA A 39 -16.42 3.16 -6.01
C ALA A 39 -17.29 2.54 -7.10
N ALA A 40 -16.96 1.34 -7.58
CA ALA A 40 -17.77 0.63 -8.58
C ALA A 40 -19.13 0.18 -7.99
N ALA A 41 -19.15 -0.32 -6.76
CA ALA A 41 -20.38 -0.70 -6.08
C ALA A 41 -21.33 0.50 -5.92
N VAL A 42 -20.81 1.67 -5.55
CA VAL A 42 -21.60 2.90 -5.41
C VAL A 42 -21.99 3.47 -6.79
N GLY A 43 -21.01 3.60 -7.69
CA GLY A 43 -21.19 4.27 -8.98
C GLY A 43 -22.04 3.49 -9.96
N LEU A 44 -21.77 2.19 -10.10
CA LEU A 44 -22.48 1.31 -11.03
C LEU A 44 -23.61 0.56 -10.34
N GLY A 45 -23.37 0.04 -9.13
CA GLY A 45 -24.36 -0.77 -8.40
C GLY A 45 -25.55 0.05 -7.89
N MET A 46 -25.29 1.17 -7.21
CA MET A 46 -26.35 2.09 -6.78
C MET A 46 -26.71 3.14 -7.84
N GLN A 47 -26.10 3.10 -9.02
CA GLN A 47 -26.21 4.09 -10.10
C GLN A 47 -25.83 5.53 -9.70
N LEU A 48 -25.17 5.70 -8.55
CA LEU A 48 -24.72 6.98 -8.02
C LEU A 48 -23.34 7.32 -8.63
N TRP A 49 -23.29 7.51 -9.94
CA TRP A 49 -22.03 7.64 -10.68
C TRP A 49 -21.18 8.84 -10.21
N LEU A 50 -21.82 9.97 -9.83
CA LEU A 50 -21.14 11.15 -9.28
C LEU A 50 -20.50 10.85 -7.92
N PRO A 51 -21.25 10.38 -6.89
CA PRO A 51 -20.64 9.91 -5.65
C PRO A 51 -19.59 8.82 -5.84
N GLY A 52 -19.83 7.84 -6.71
CA GLY A 52 -18.88 6.76 -7.00
C GLY A 52 -17.57 7.29 -7.58
N LEU A 53 -17.63 8.23 -8.51
CA LEU A 53 -16.45 8.87 -9.09
C LEU A 53 -15.72 9.73 -8.05
N ALA A 54 -16.45 10.49 -7.23
CA ALA A 54 -15.88 11.30 -6.16
C ALA A 54 -15.12 10.41 -5.14
N LEU A 55 -15.75 9.31 -4.71
CA LEU A 55 -15.12 8.30 -3.84
C LEU A 55 -13.86 7.73 -4.47
N TRP A 56 -13.91 7.39 -5.76
CA TRP A 56 -12.75 6.86 -6.47
C TRP A 56 -11.58 7.85 -6.48
N ILE A 57 -11.82 9.09 -6.91
CA ILE A 57 -10.78 10.12 -7.02
C ILE A 57 -10.20 10.42 -5.65
N VAL A 58 -11.04 10.74 -4.67
CA VAL A 58 -10.59 11.11 -3.31
C VAL A 58 -9.84 9.95 -2.66
N GLY A 59 -10.41 8.74 -2.68
CA GLY A 59 -9.78 7.58 -2.07
C GLY A 59 -8.46 7.18 -2.73
N HIS A 60 -8.37 7.27 -4.07
CA HIS A 60 -7.15 6.95 -4.78
C HIS A 60 -6.07 8.01 -4.57
N SER A 61 -6.42 9.30 -4.62
CA SER A 61 -5.49 10.39 -4.31
C SER A 61 -4.92 10.29 -2.90
N LEU A 62 -5.76 9.99 -1.90
CA LEU A 62 -5.31 9.76 -0.53
C LEU A 62 -4.37 8.54 -0.43
N ALA A 63 -4.68 7.46 -1.16
CA ALA A 63 -3.83 6.27 -1.18
C ALA A 63 -2.46 6.52 -1.83
N VAL A 64 -2.40 7.31 -2.90
CA VAL A 64 -1.14 7.74 -3.54
C VAL A 64 -0.36 8.65 -2.60
N TRP A 65 -1.02 9.58 -1.93
CA TRP A 65 -0.37 10.44 -0.95
C TRP A 65 0.21 9.64 0.22
N GLY A 66 -0.55 8.68 0.77
CA GLY A 66 -0.07 7.79 1.83
C GLY A 66 1.14 6.97 1.41
N ALA A 67 1.12 6.37 0.21
CA ALA A 67 2.25 5.61 -0.32
C ALA A 67 3.48 6.49 -0.66
N ARG A 68 3.28 7.78 -0.96
CA ARG A 68 4.39 8.74 -1.07
C ARG A 68 5.07 9.01 0.27
N VAL A 69 4.32 9.03 1.37
CA VAL A 69 4.87 9.25 2.71
C VAL A 69 5.55 7.98 3.24
N ASP A 70 4.87 6.84 3.14
CA ASP A 70 5.39 5.53 3.51
C ASP A 70 4.79 4.44 2.61
N PRO A 71 5.59 3.78 1.75
CA PRO A 71 5.09 2.70 0.89
C PRO A 71 4.51 1.50 1.65
N GLN A 72 4.88 1.30 2.91
CA GLN A 72 4.40 0.21 3.77
C GLN A 72 3.26 0.63 4.72
N PHE A 73 2.75 1.87 4.61
CA PHE A 73 1.78 2.42 5.57
C PHE A 73 0.58 1.49 5.81
N MET A 74 0.12 0.79 4.77
CA MET A 74 -1.05 -0.08 4.89
C MET A 74 -0.78 -1.40 5.61
N GLN A 75 0.45 -1.91 5.52
CA GLN A 75 0.84 -3.07 6.31
C GLN A 75 0.91 -2.70 7.79
N VAL A 76 1.47 -1.53 8.10
CA VAL A 76 1.55 -1.00 9.47
C VAL A 76 0.15 -0.72 10.02
N PHE A 77 -0.70 -0.04 9.25
CA PHE A 77 -2.07 0.28 9.64
C PHE A 77 -2.91 -0.98 9.88
N ALA A 78 -2.84 -1.96 8.98
CA ALA A 78 -3.53 -3.23 9.17
C ALA A 78 -3.02 -3.98 10.41
N LYS A 79 -1.71 -3.90 10.69
CA LYS A 79 -1.12 -4.46 11.91
C LYS A 79 -1.64 -3.73 13.14
N HIS A 80 -1.72 -2.41 13.10
CA HIS A 80 -2.25 -1.58 14.18
C HIS A 80 -3.71 -1.91 14.50
N LEU A 81 -4.56 -2.07 13.48
CA LEU A 81 -5.96 -2.49 13.68
C LEU A 81 -6.12 -3.89 14.28
N ARG A 82 -5.17 -4.79 14.00
CA ARG A 82 -5.21 -6.18 14.49
C ARG A 82 -4.64 -6.37 15.88
N HIS A 83 -3.67 -5.55 16.29
CA HIS A 83 -3.02 -5.69 17.59
C HIS A 83 -3.75 -4.83 18.62
N LYS A 84 -4.10 -5.42 19.76
CA LYS A 84 -4.55 -4.63 20.92
C LYS A 84 -3.41 -3.67 21.32
N PRO A 85 -3.72 -2.43 21.73
CA PRO A 85 -2.72 -1.56 22.35
C PRO A 85 -2.09 -2.33 23.52
N LEU A 86 -0.80 -2.64 23.43
CA LEU A 86 -0.10 -3.41 24.45
C LEU A 86 0.54 -2.50 25.52
N LEU A 87 0.39 -1.18 25.37
CA LEU A 87 0.89 -0.19 26.32
C LEU A 87 -0.28 0.71 26.72
N ASP A 88 -1.04 0.27 27.73
CA ASP A 88 -1.80 1.16 28.61
C ASP A 88 -0.79 1.67 29.66
N VAL A 89 -0.14 2.81 29.38
CA VAL A 89 0.58 3.61 30.38
C VAL A 89 -0.13 4.95 30.50
#